data_AF-A0A938GRM2-F1
#
_entry.id   AF-A0A938GRM2-F1
#
_cell.length_a   1.000
_cell.length_b   1.000
_cell.length_c   1.000
_cell.angle_alpha   90.00
_cell.angle_beta   90.00
_cell.angle_gamma   90.00
#
_symmetry.space_group_name_H-M   'P 1'
#
loop_
_entity.id
_entity.type
_entity.pdbx_description
1 polymer ?
#
loop_
_entity_poly.entity_id
_entity_poly.type
_entity_poly.pdbx_seq_one_letter_code
_entity_poly.pdbx_strand_id
1 'polypeptide(L)'
;MRRPPACVAFVARTHGLVGLVIVGSVLLLRWITRDLPGIEFGPHTNWYAGGLAVLYLLTAVLVWFGAPFGLLFSRVCSLIYLPRPNFGSRIWDIMGTPEFRAHFERTPRPSPPDAPVTSPTPRQRSAAPRWWHRFR
;
A
#
# COMPACT_ATOMS: atom_id res chain seq x y z
N MET A 1 0.40 8.47 -14.84
CA MET A 1 0.98 7.50 -13.89
C MET A 1 0.18 6.20 -13.96
N ARG A 2 0.82 5.03 -14.11
CA ARG A 2 0.10 3.74 -14.08
C ARG A 2 -0.43 3.54 -12.65
N ARG A 3 -1.71 3.15 -12.51
CA ARG A 3 -2.28 2.84 -11.19
C ARG A 3 -1.49 1.66 -10.57
N PRO A 4 -1.10 1.74 -9.29
CA PRO A 4 -0.45 0.62 -8.62
C PRO A 4 -1.42 -0.58 -8.50
N PRO A 5 -0.89 -1.81 -8.38
CA PRO A 5 -1.70 -2.98 -8.06
C PRO A 5 -2.59 -2.76 -6.82
N ALA A 6 -3.73 -3.43 -6.75
CA ALA A 6 -4.70 -3.24 -5.66
C ALA A 6 -4.09 -3.51 -4.28
N CYS A 7 -3.23 -4.53 -4.16
CA CYS A 7 -2.50 -4.85 -2.92
C CYS A 7 -1.57 -3.71 -2.47
N VAL A 8 -0.83 -3.11 -3.41
CA VAL A 8 0.05 -1.97 -3.17
C VAL A 8 -0.76 -0.75 -2.75
N ALA A 9 -1.86 -0.45 -3.46
CA ALA A 9 -2.74 0.65 -3.14
C ALA A 9 -3.35 0.50 -1.74
N PHE A 10 -3.73 -0.72 -1.35
CA PHE A 10 -4.27 -1.02 -0.02
C PHE A 10 -3.25 -0.72 1.08
N VAL A 11 -2.02 -1.24 0.96
CA VAL A 11 -0.95 -1.02 1.95
C VAL A 11 -0.55 0.46 2.01
N ALA A 12 -0.36 1.10 0.87
CA ALA A 12 -0.01 2.53 0.81
C ALA A 12 -1.10 3.41 1.45
N ARG A 13 -2.38 3.17 1.15
CA ARG A 13 -3.49 3.90 1.78
C ARG A 13 -3.57 3.66 3.27
N THR A 14 -3.31 2.43 3.71
CA THR A 14 -3.31 2.09 5.14
C THR A 14 -2.24 2.89 5.90
N HIS A 15 -1.01 2.89 5.40
CA HIS A 15 0.07 3.69 6.01
C HIS A 15 -0.23 5.19 5.94
N GLY A 16 -0.77 5.66 4.81
CA GLY A 16 -1.15 7.06 4.63
C GLY A 16 -2.24 7.49 5.62
N LEU A 17 -3.28 6.68 5.80
CA LEU A 17 -4.35 6.95 6.75
C LEU A 17 -3.84 6.97 8.19
N VAL A 18 -2.99 6.02 8.58
CA VAL A 18 -2.41 6.02 9.93
C VAL A 18 -1.54 7.25 10.16
N GLY A 19 -0.69 7.62 9.19
CA GLY A 19 0.08 8.87 9.25
C GLY A 19 -0.81 10.11 9.40
N LEU A 20 -1.88 10.22 8.62
CA LEU A 20 -2.85 11.32 8.70
C LEU A 20 -3.59 11.35 10.05
N VAL A 21 -3.96 10.18 10.58
CA VAL A 21 -4.61 10.09 11.91
C VAL A 21 -3.65 10.55 13.00
N ILE A 22 -2.36 10.18 12.95
CA ILE A 22 -1.35 10.66 13.91
C ILE A 22 -1.25 12.19 13.84
N VAL A 23 -1.05 12.76 12.63
CA VAL A 23 -0.96 14.21 12.44
C VAL A 23 -2.21 14.91 12.95
N GLY A 24 -3.39 14.45 12.53
CA GLY A 24 -4.67 15.03 12.93
C GLY A 24 -4.87 14.98 14.44
N SER A 25 -4.53 13.86 15.08
CA SER A 25 -4.65 13.69 16.53
C SER A 25 -3.71 14.61 17.31
N VAL A 26 -2.45 14.74 16.87
CA VAL A 26 -1.47 15.64 17.51
C VAL A 26 -1.89 17.10 17.36
N LEU A 27 -2.32 17.50 16.16
CA LEU A 27 -2.78 18.86 15.90
C LEU A 27 -4.05 19.19 16.69
N LEU A 28 -5.01 18.26 16.73
CA LEU A 28 -6.24 18.41 17.50
C LEU A 28 -5.93 18.54 19.00
N LEU A 29 -5.08 17.66 19.52
CA LEU A 29 -4.69 17.69 20.93
C LEU A 29 -4.01 19.01 21.28
N ARG A 30 -3.04 19.44 20.47
CA ARG A 30 -2.39 20.75 20.63
C ARG A 30 -3.38 21.90 20.58
N TRP A 31 -4.35 21.84 19.66
CA TRP A 31 -5.34 22.90 19.52
C TRP A 31 -6.25 23.01 20.76
N ILE A 32 -6.70 21.88 21.32
CA ILE A 32 -7.57 21.86 22.50
C ILE A 32 -6.81 22.24 23.77
N THR A 33 -5.53 21.87 23.90
CA THR A 33 -4.77 22.12 25.14
C THR A 33 -3.96 23.41 25.12
N ARG A 34 -3.93 24.18 24.03
CA ARG A 34 -3.09 25.38 23.91
C ARG A 34 -3.38 26.46 24.97
N ASP A 35 -4.61 26.51 25.47
CA ASP A 35 -5.09 27.53 26.42
C ASP A 35 -5.25 26.97 27.85
N LEU A 36 -4.86 25.70 28.08
CA LEU A 36 -4.97 25.05 29.40
C LEU A 36 -3.66 25.21 30.20
N PRO A 37 -3.67 25.95 31.32
CA PRO A 37 -2.47 26.07 32.17
C PRO A 37 -2.13 24.72 32.81
N GLY A 38 -0.87 24.31 32.70
CA GLY A 38 -0.35 23.07 33.30
C GLY A 38 -0.22 21.86 32.37
N ILE A 39 -0.67 21.96 31.11
CA ILE A 39 -0.43 20.91 30.09
C ILE A 39 0.72 21.34 29.18
N GLU A 40 1.90 20.77 29.43
CA GLU A 40 3.07 20.96 28.57
C GLU A 40 3.43 19.65 27.87
N PHE A 41 3.47 19.69 26.53
CA PHE A 41 4.05 18.60 25.76
C PHE A 41 5.57 18.73 25.76
N GLY A 42 6.24 17.83 26.47
CA GLY A 42 7.69 17.75 26.44
C GLY A 42 8.24 17.67 25.01
N PRO A 43 9.47 18.17 24.77
CA PRO A 43 10.08 18.22 23.44
C PRO A 43 10.13 16.83 22.79
N HIS A 44 10.40 15.78 23.58
CA HIS A 44 10.45 14.40 23.11
C HIS A 44 9.13 13.87 22.56
N THR A 45 7.99 14.26 23.14
CA THR A 45 6.66 13.82 22.67
C THR A 45 6.40 14.27 21.24
N ASN A 46 6.77 15.51 20.92
CA ASN A 46 6.62 16.05 19.57
C ASN A 46 7.57 15.35 18.58
N TRP A 47 8.79 15.04 18.99
CA TRP A 47 9.76 14.31 18.17
C TRP A 47 9.27 12.90 17.83
N TYR A 48 8.79 12.13 18.82
CA TYR A 48 8.30 10.77 18.58
C TYR A 48 7.02 10.76 17.75
N ALA A 49 6.03 11.60 18.09
CA ALA A 49 4.76 11.63 17.38
C ALA A 49 4.92 12.17 15.95
N GLY A 50 5.70 13.24 15.78
CA GLY A 50 6.03 13.80 14.48
C GLY A 50 6.87 12.84 13.63
N GLY A 51 7.89 12.22 14.23
CA GLY A 51 8.73 11.23 13.57
C GLY A 51 7.91 10.02 13.08
N LEU A 52 6.98 9.52 13.91
CA LEU A 52 6.10 8.43 13.54
C LEU A 52 5.15 8.83 12.39
N ALA A 53 4.54 10.01 12.46
CA ALA A 53 3.72 10.53 11.37
C ALA A 53 4.48 10.63 10.04
N VAL A 54 5.67 11.23 10.06
CA VAL A 54 6.53 11.36 8.88
C VAL A 54 6.92 9.99 8.34
N LEU A 55 7.30 9.05 9.22
CA LEU A 55 7.65 7.69 8.84
C LEU A 55 6.49 7.00 8.10
N TYR A 56 5.26 7.12 8.61
CA TYR A 56 4.06 6.53 7.98
C TYR A 56 3.75 7.14 6.61
N LEU A 57 3.78 8.47 6.51
CA LEU A 57 3.51 9.17 5.26
C LEU A 57 4.60 8.87 4.21
N LEU A 58 5.87 8.88 4.62
CA LEU A 58 6.98 8.53 3.76
C LEU A 58 6.87 7.07 3.28
N THR A 59 6.53 6.15 4.18
CA THR A 59 6.30 4.74 3.82
C THR A 59 5.18 4.59 2.80
N ALA A 60 4.06 5.31 2.97
CA ALA A 60 2.95 5.30 2.02
C ALA A 60 3.40 5.74 0.62
N VAL A 61 4.18 6.82 0.55
CA VAL A 61 4.75 7.34 -0.70
C VAL A 61 5.73 6.34 -1.33
N LEU A 62 6.68 5.81 -0.55
CA LEU A 62 7.67 4.83 -1.03
C LEU A 62 6.99 3.56 -1.57
N VAL A 63 5.98 3.04 -0.86
CA VAL A 63 5.20 1.88 -1.31
C VAL A 63 4.42 2.19 -2.58
N TRP A 64 3.78 3.36 -2.66
CA TRP A 64 3.04 3.77 -3.86
C TRP A 64 3.93 3.79 -5.11
N PHE A 65 5.14 4.35 -4.98
CA PHE A 65 6.10 4.44 -6.09
C PHE A 65 6.93 3.16 -6.32
N GLY A 66 6.89 2.18 -5.41
CA GLY A 66 7.69 0.96 -5.53
C GLY A 66 9.18 1.19 -5.30
N ALA A 67 9.54 2.18 -4.46
CA ALA A 67 10.92 2.50 -4.16
C ALA A 67 11.61 1.36 -3.38
N PRO A 68 12.93 1.11 -3.57
CA PRO A 68 13.62 -0.08 -3.04
C PRO A 68 13.55 -0.24 -1.52
N PHE A 69 13.41 0.85 -0.77
CA PHE A 69 13.26 0.80 0.69
C PHE A 69 11.79 0.70 1.16
N GLY A 70 10.82 0.86 0.27
CA GLY A 70 9.40 0.88 0.63
C GLY A 70 8.91 -0.43 1.26
N LEU A 71 9.45 -1.57 0.83
CA LEU A 71 9.15 -2.87 1.43
C LEU A 71 9.67 -2.97 2.87
N LEU A 72 10.91 -2.53 3.11
CA LEU A 72 11.52 -2.56 4.45
C LEU A 72 10.75 -1.66 5.42
N PHE A 73 10.53 -0.41 5.03
CA PHE A 73 9.76 0.55 5.84
C PHE A 73 8.34 0.06 6.10
N SER A 74 7.68 -0.55 5.11
CA SER A 74 6.34 -1.12 5.28
C SER A 74 6.33 -2.27 6.30
N ARG A 75 7.36 -3.12 6.32
CA ARG A 75 7.49 -4.17 7.35
C ARG A 75 7.68 -3.59 8.74
N VAL A 76 8.60 -2.64 8.90
CA VAL A 76 8.84 -1.97 10.20
C VAL A 76 7.56 -1.30 10.70
N CYS A 77 6.88 -0.54 9.85
CA CYS A 77 5.61 0.11 10.19
C CYS A 77 4.48 -0.89 10.47
N SER A 78 4.54 -2.12 9.95
CA SER A 78 3.50 -3.12 10.20
C SER A 78 3.68 -3.85 11.52
N LEU A 79 4.86 -3.77 12.16
CA LEU A 79 5.10 -4.37 13.47
C LEU A 79 4.16 -3.80 14.54
N ILE A 80 3.84 -2.50 14.47
CA ILE A 80 2.92 -1.89 15.44
C ILE A 80 1.46 -2.37 15.26
N TYR A 81 1.14 -3.02 14.14
CA TYR A 81 -0.18 -3.59 13.89
C TYR A 81 -0.33 -5.02 14.39
N LEU A 82 0.77 -5.69 14.78
CA LEU A 82 0.75 -7.07 15.27
C LEU A 82 -0.17 -7.30 16.49
N PRO A 83 -0.29 -6.35 17.45
CA PRO A 83 -1.25 -6.47 18.55
C PRO A 83 -2.72 -6.59 18.07
N ARG A 84 -3.01 -6.25 16.81
CA ARG A 84 -4.33 -6.40 16.19
C ARG A 84 -4.33 -7.60 15.22
N PRO A 85 -4.59 -8.82 15.71
CA PRO A 85 -4.25 -10.06 15.02
C PRO A 85 -4.86 -10.19 13.62
N ASN A 86 -6.12 -9.77 13.42
CA ASN A 86 -6.80 -9.87 12.11
C ASN A 86 -6.32 -8.85 11.08
N PHE A 87 -5.77 -7.72 11.52
CA PHE A 87 -5.36 -6.63 10.65
C PHE A 87 -3.87 -6.69 10.33
N GLY A 88 -3.04 -6.88 11.35
CA GLY A 88 -1.59 -7.00 11.21
C GLY A 88 -1.19 -8.19 10.35
N SER A 89 -1.75 -9.38 10.61
CA SER A 89 -1.49 -10.59 9.81
C SER A 89 -1.85 -10.40 8.35
N ARG A 90 -3.05 -9.87 8.05
CA ARG A 90 -3.51 -9.61 6.69
C ARG A 90 -2.59 -8.68 5.91
N ILE A 91 -2.10 -7.61 6.53
CA ILE A 91 -1.13 -6.70 5.89
C ILE A 91 0.19 -7.43 5.64
N TRP A 92 0.62 -8.23 6.61
CA TRP A 92 1.84 -9.03 6.50
C TRP A 92 1.77 -10.06 5.36
N ASP A 93 0.64 -10.75 5.24
CA ASP A 93 0.38 -11.72 4.18
C ASP A 93 0.38 -11.05 2.81
N ILE A 94 -0.28 -9.89 2.69
CA ILE A 94 -0.26 -9.08 1.47
C ILE A 94 1.19 -8.70 1.09
N MET A 95 2.01 -8.28 2.05
CA MET A 95 3.43 -7.98 1.81
C MET A 95 4.27 -9.22 1.45
N GLY A 96 3.77 -10.41 1.80
CA GLY A 96 4.35 -11.70 1.44
C GLY A 96 4.07 -12.12 0.00
N THR A 97 3.00 -11.60 -0.62
CA THR A 97 2.58 -11.99 -1.98
C THR A 97 3.61 -11.63 -3.06
N PRO A 98 3.78 -12.47 -4.09
CA PRO A 98 4.71 -12.19 -5.18
C PRO A 98 4.32 -10.93 -5.96
N GLU A 99 3.02 -10.63 -6.09
CA GLU A 99 2.52 -9.43 -6.75
C GLU A 99 2.97 -8.15 -6.04
N PHE A 100 2.96 -8.15 -4.71
CA PHE A 100 3.42 -7.01 -3.92
C PHE A 100 4.94 -6.84 -4.02
N ARG A 101 5.71 -7.93 -3.97
CA ARG A 101 7.18 -7.88 -4.10
C ARG A 101 7.64 -7.42 -5.48
N ALA A 102 7.00 -7.93 -6.53
CA ALA A 102 7.30 -7.57 -7.93
C ALA A 102 7.11 -6.07 -8.22
N HIS A 103 6.32 -5.35 -7.41
CA HIS A 103 6.16 -3.91 -7.53
C HIS A 103 7.44 -3.14 -7.19
N PHE A 104 8.28 -3.66 -6.28
CA PHE A 104 9.55 -3.05 -5.86
C PHE A 104 10.74 -3.50 -6.72
N GLU A 105 10.61 -4.65 -7.41
CA GLU A 105 11.65 -5.24 -8.25
C GLU A 105 11.65 -4.73 -9.69
N ARG A 106 10.75 -3.79 -10.05
CA ARG A 106 10.64 -3.26 -11.42
C ARG A 106 11.87 -2.43 -11.81
N THR A 107 12.92 -3.11 -12.24
CA THR A 107 13.79 -2.61 -13.31
C THR A 107 12.93 -2.50 -14.57
N PRO A 108 13.00 -1.41 -15.36
CA PRO A 108 12.31 -1.37 -16.65
C PRO A 108 12.83 -2.53 -17.50
N ARG A 109 12.00 -3.55 -17.78
CA ARG A 109 12.32 -4.46 -18.88
C ARG A 109 12.36 -3.59 -20.14
N PRO A 110 13.45 -3.59 -20.92
CA PRO A 110 13.37 -3.11 -22.28
C PRO A 110 12.25 -3.91 -22.94
N SER A 111 11.27 -3.23 -23.52
CA SER A 111 10.37 -3.89 -24.46
C SER A 111 11.25 -4.56 -25.51
N PRO A 112 11.12 -5.88 -25.77
CA PRO A 112 11.83 -6.47 -26.89
C PRO A 112 11.44 -5.67 -28.15
N PRO A 113 12.42 -5.21 -28.95
CA PRO A 113 12.11 -4.52 -30.20
C PRO A 113 11.34 -5.49 -31.09
N ASP A 114 10.12 -5.09 -31.44
CA ASP A 114 9.29 -5.62 -32.52
C ASP A 114 9.48 -7.11 -32.80
N ALA A 115 8.84 -7.95 -31.98
CA ALA A 115 8.48 -9.26 -32.48
C ALA A 115 7.61 -9.03 -33.73
N PRO A 116 7.97 -9.58 -34.91
CA PRO A 116 7.19 -9.37 -36.11
C PRO A 116 5.76 -9.81 -35.83
N VAL A 117 4.82 -8.91 -36.12
CA VAL A 117 3.38 -9.16 -36.10
C VAL A 117 3.12 -10.31 -37.06
N THR A 118 3.15 -11.54 -36.53
CA THR A 118 2.60 -12.70 -37.21
C THR A 118 1.10 -12.58 -37.03
N SER A 119 0.46 -11.97 -38.02
CA SER A 119 -0.98 -11.87 -38.15
C SER A 119 -1.62 -13.21 -37.76
N PRO A 120 -2.54 -13.25 -36.78
CA PRO A 120 -3.24 -14.48 -36.48
C PRO A 120 -4.10 -14.86 -37.68
N THR A 121 -3.78 -16.00 -38.28
CA THR A 121 -4.62 -16.70 -39.25
C THR A 121 -6.05 -16.80 -38.69
N PRO A 122 -7.09 -16.40 -39.45
CA PRO A 122 -8.47 -16.49 -38.98
C PRO A 122 -8.90 -17.96 -38.99
N ARG A 123 -8.64 -18.69 -37.90
CA ARG A 123 -9.13 -20.05 -37.74
C ARG A 123 -10.57 -20.00 -37.23
N GLN A 124 -11.47 -19.91 -38.21
CA GLN A 124 -12.71 -20.65 -38.34
C GLN A 124 -13.63 -20.71 -37.10
N ARG A 125 -14.74 -19.98 -37.21
CA ARG A 125 -15.97 -20.18 -36.42
C ARG A 125 -16.37 -21.67 -36.46
N SER A 126 -16.40 -22.31 -35.31
CA SER A 126 -17.20 -23.51 -35.08
C SER A 126 -18.39 -23.11 -34.22
N ALA A 127 -19.58 -23.28 -34.78
CA ALA A 127 -20.86 -23.01 -34.14
C ALA A 127 -21.04 -23.80 -32.83
N ALA A 128 -21.81 -23.21 -31.92
CA ALA A 128 -22.26 -23.79 -30.66
C ALA A 128 -22.98 -25.15 -30.83
N PRO A 129 -23.21 -25.87 -29.71
CA PRO A 129 -24.60 -26.13 -29.38
C PRO A 129 -25.01 -25.61 -28.01
N ARG A 130 -26.17 -24.96 -28.05
CA ARG A 130 -26.98 -24.33 -27.02
C ARG A 130 -27.73 -25.40 -26.20
N TRP A 131 -27.10 -26.04 -25.22
CA TRP A 131 -27.80 -26.91 -24.25
C TRP A 131 -27.09 -26.84 -22.89
N TRP A 132 -27.83 -27.12 -21.80
CA TRP A 132 -27.44 -27.05 -20.37
C TRP A 132 -27.89 -25.81 -19.57
N HIS A 133 -29.14 -25.38 -19.81
CA HIS A 133 -30.04 -25.07 -18.70
C HIS A 133 -30.77 -26.36 -18.31
N ARG A 134 -30.33 -27.04 -17.24
CA ARG A 134 -31.16 -27.90 -16.37
C ARG A 134 -30.30 -28.49 -15.26
N PHE A 135 -30.93 -28.74 -14.11
CA PHE A 135 -30.39 -29.16 -12.80
C PHE A 135 -29.99 -27.96 -11.93
N ARG A 136 -30.99 -27.25 -11.38
CA ARG A 136 -31.64 -27.45 -10.06
C ARG A 136 -30.69 -27.24 -8.91
#